data_AF-A0AA43FK02-F1
#
_entry.id   AF-A0AA43FK02-F1
#
_cell.length_a   1.000
_cell.length_b   1.000
_cell.length_c   1.000
_cell.angle_alpha   90.00
_cell.angle_beta   90.00
_cell.angle_gamma   90.00
#
_symmetry.space_group_name_H-M   'P 1'
#
loop_
_entity.id
_entity.type
_entity.pdbx_description
1 polymer ?
#
loop_
_entity_poly.entity_id
_entity_poly.type
_entity_poly.pdbx_seq_one_letter_code
_entity_poly.pdbx_strand_id
1 'polypeptide(L)'
;MAFTGVIGYMGVNDVGGAMVRITDKDAPMVDLAMEMKINVLESLGVVDQYRMATNVVSRYDQSGLENLRKEFDNKVSDFDKQGNKIINGGDYFGSNIAGTDNAALRNKVTEAQKSHDTKFQPAVANVHSIGAKLVENRIIRDKVMVDMENATQKVFDIAMQLEEAAKEIILRKQDRNDLAGIFSNEVQWADLAMEIRATIA
;
A
#
# COMPACT_ATOMS: atom_id res chain seq x y z
N MET A 1 -51.92 33.49 -44.87
CA MET A 1 -51.11 33.51 -43.62
C MET A 1 -51.58 32.45 -42.62
N ALA A 2 -51.62 31.17 -43.01
CA ALA A 2 -51.99 30.07 -42.09
C ALA A 2 -50.95 28.93 -42.09
N PHE A 3 -50.07 28.89 -43.10
CA PHE A 3 -49.00 27.87 -43.23
C PHE A 3 -47.80 28.11 -42.30
N THR A 4 -47.56 29.35 -41.87
CA THR A 4 -46.45 29.68 -40.96
C THR A 4 -46.71 29.26 -39.51
N GLY A 5 -47.98 29.11 -39.10
CA GLY A 5 -48.36 28.70 -37.73
C GLY A 5 -48.16 27.21 -37.45
N VAL A 6 -48.37 26.34 -38.44
CA VAL A 6 -48.24 24.87 -38.28
C VAL A 6 -46.77 24.44 -38.21
N ILE A 7 -45.90 25.08 -38.99
CA ILE A 7 -44.45 24.82 -38.98
C ILE A 7 -43.83 25.27 -37.64
N GLY A 8 -44.31 26.38 -37.07
CA GLY A 8 -43.87 26.85 -35.75
C GLY A 8 -44.26 25.89 -34.61
N TYR A 9 -45.46 25.30 -34.64
CA TYR A 9 -45.92 24.40 -33.58
C TYR A 9 -45.18 23.05 -33.59
N MET A 10 -44.86 22.52 -34.77
CA MET A 10 -44.06 21.29 -34.89
C MET A 10 -42.62 21.50 -34.39
N GLY A 11 -42.00 22.64 -34.71
CA GLY A 11 -40.65 22.96 -34.23
C GLY A 11 -40.55 23.11 -32.71
N VAL A 12 -41.55 23.71 -32.06
CA VAL A 12 -41.56 23.87 -30.58
C VAL A 12 -41.72 22.52 -29.88
N ASN A 13 -42.51 21.60 -30.45
CA ASN A 13 -42.71 20.27 -29.85
C ASN A 13 -41.45 19.39 -29.98
N ASP A 14 -40.73 19.48 -31.11
CA ASP A 14 -39.44 18.80 -31.30
C ASP A 14 -38.35 19.33 -30.37
N VAL A 15 -38.28 20.66 -30.17
CA VAL A 15 -37.33 21.28 -29.23
C VAL A 15 -37.67 20.92 -27.78
N GLY A 16 -38.96 20.92 -27.40
CA GLY A 16 -39.40 20.51 -26.06
C GLY A 16 -39.05 19.06 -25.75
N GLY A 17 -39.27 18.14 -26.70
CA GLY A 17 -38.88 16.74 -26.57
C GLY A 17 -37.36 16.53 -26.48
N ALA A 18 -36.58 17.31 -27.23
CA ALA A 18 -35.12 17.28 -27.16
C ALA A 18 -34.59 17.81 -25.80
N MET A 19 -35.18 18.87 -25.26
CA MET A 19 -34.82 19.40 -23.93
C MET A 19 -35.09 18.39 -22.82
N VAL A 20 -36.28 17.78 -22.80
CA VAL A 20 -36.63 16.75 -21.80
C VAL A 20 -35.69 15.55 -21.87
N ARG A 21 -35.32 15.12 -23.09
CA ARG A 21 -34.35 14.02 -23.26
C ARG A 21 -32.96 14.36 -22.69
N ILE A 22 -32.46 15.57 -22.95
CA ILE A 22 -31.14 15.99 -22.46
C ILE A 22 -31.15 16.09 -20.93
N THR A 23 -32.21 16.66 -20.35
CA THR A 23 -32.32 16.86 -18.90
C THR A 23 -32.52 15.54 -18.14
N ASP A 24 -33.39 14.64 -18.63
CA ASP A 24 -33.78 13.44 -17.86
C ASP A 24 -32.89 12.22 -18.14
N LYS A 25 -32.20 12.19 -19.29
CA LYS A 25 -31.34 11.05 -19.66
C LYS A 25 -29.88 11.40 -19.76
N ASP A 26 -29.51 12.45 -20.47
CA ASP A 26 -28.09 12.69 -20.78
C ASP A 26 -27.32 13.28 -19.59
N ALA A 27 -27.94 14.19 -18.83
CA ALA A 27 -27.29 14.79 -17.66
C ALA A 27 -26.93 13.76 -16.57
N PRO A 28 -27.83 12.88 -16.10
CA PRO A 28 -27.47 11.85 -15.11
C PRO A 28 -26.37 10.89 -15.59
N MET A 29 -26.31 10.60 -16.89
CA MET A 29 -25.30 9.71 -17.46
C MET A 29 -23.91 10.33 -17.43
N VAL A 30 -23.81 11.63 -17.70
CA VAL A 30 -22.55 12.39 -17.59
C VAL A 30 -22.08 12.41 -16.14
N ASP A 31 -22.98 12.65 -15.19
CA ASP A 31 -22.63 12.66 -13.77
C ASP A 31 -22.14 11.28 -13.31
N LEU A 32 -22.86 10.20 -13.64
CA LEU A 32 -22.42 8.83 -13.34
C LEU A 32 -21.05 8.50 -13.93
N ALA A 33 -20.78 8.93 -15.16
CA ALA A 33 -19.47 8.75 -15.78
C ALA A 33 -18.37 9.57 -15.08
N MET A 34 -18.71 10.75 -14.58
CA MET A 34 -17.81 11.56 -13.77
C MET A 34 -17.51 10.87 -12.43
N GLU A 35 -18.52 10.31 -11.77
CA GLU A 35 -18.37 9.52 -10.54
C GLU A 35 -17.50 8.27 -10.76
N MET A 36 -17.66 7.56 -11.88
CA MET A 36 -16.75 6.47 -12.24
C MET A 36 -15.29 6.96 -12.32
N LYS A 37 -15.05 8.11 -12.98
CA LYS A 37 -13.70 8.69 -13.06
C LYS A 37 -13.16 9.06 -11.68
N ILE A 38 -13.99 9.67 -10.82
CA ILE A 38 -13.61 10.05 -9.46
C ILE A 38 -13.22 8.80 -8.66
N ASN A 39 -14.03 7.74 -8.70
CA ASN A 39 -13.74 6.49 -7.99
C ASN A 39 -12.39 5.87 -8.40
N VAL A 40 -12.01 5.95 -9.69
CA VAL A 40 -10.68 5.49 -10.15
C VAL A 40 -9.56 6.37 -9.58
N LEU A 41 -9.72 7.69 -9.59
CA LEU A 41 -8.73 8.62 -9.05
C LEU A 41 -8.56 8.46 -7.53
N GLU A 42 -9.65 8.30 -6.81
CA GLU A 42 -9.62 8.03 -5.38
C GLU A 42 -8.99 6.67 -5.08
N SER A 43 -9.32 5.63 -5.88
CA SER A 43 -8.68 4.32 -5.78
C SER A 43 -7.16 4.43 -5.95
N LEU A 44 -6.67 5.22 -6.90
CA LEU A 44 -5.23 5.50 -7.05
C LEU A 44 -4.65 6.18 -5.81
N GLY A 45 -5.35 7.17 -5.26
CA GLY A 45 -4.96 7.83 -4.02
C GLY A 45 -4.85 6.86 -2.83
N VAL A 46 -5.80 5.93 -2.69
CA VAL A 46 -5.77 4.88 -1.66
C VAL A 46 -4.59 3.93 -1.86
N VAL A 47 -4.29 3.56 -3.11
CA VAL A 47 -3.13 2.70 -3.44
C VAL A 47 -1.80 3.41 -3.11
N ASP A 48 -1.71 4.70 -3.37
CA ASP A 48 -0.53 5.50 -2.99
C ASP A 48 -0.39 5.59 -1.48
N GLN A 49 -1.48 5.81 -0.74
CA GLN A 49 -1.48 5.78 0.72
C GLN A 49 -1.07 4.41 1.25
N TYR A 50 -1.56 3.32 0.66
CA TYR A 50 -1.15 1.96 1.02
C TYR A 50 0.35 1.78 0.83
N ARG A 51 0.90 2.20 -0.31
CA ARG A 51 2.34 2.15 -0.57
C ARG A 51 3.13 2.95 0.46
N MET A 52 2.70 4.17 0.78
CA MET A 52 3.35 4.99 1.81
C MET A 52 3.28 4.34 3.19
N ALA A 53 2.11 3.81 3.56
CA ALA A 53 1.90 3.10 4.82
C ALA A 53 2.83 1.89 4.93
N THR A 54 2.97 1.07 3.88
CA THR A 54 3.89 -0.09 3.90
C THR A 54 5.35 0.29 4.14
N ASN A 55 5.73 1.55 3.86
CA ASN A 55 7.07 2.05 4.14
C ASN A 55 7.30 2.48 5.59
N VAL A 56 6.26 2.70 6.37
CA VAL A 56 6.35 3.17 7.77
C VAL A 56 5.74 2.20 8.78
N VAL A 57 4.92 1.25 8.32
CA VAL A 57 4.25 0.26 9.17
C VAL A 57 5.28 -0.54 9.95
N SER A 58 5.12 -0.49 11.27
CA SER A 58 5.84 -1.34 12.20
C SER A 58 5.12 -2.69 12.35
N ARG A 59 5.78 -3.68 12.96
CA ARG A 59 5.22 -5.01 13.21
C ARG A 59 3.88 -5.03 13.96
N TYR A 60 3.48 -3.93 14.60
CA TYR A 60 2.32 -3.86 15.49
C TYR A 60 1.09 -3.13 14.92
N ASP A 61 1.19 -2.47 13.76
CA ASP A 61 0.08 -1.68 13.20
C ASP A 61 -0.22 -2.07 11.74
N GLN A 62 -0.74 -3.29 11.56
CA GLN A 62 -1.23 -3.74 10.26
C GLN A 62 -2.68 -3.32 9.99
N SER A 63 -3.41 -2.88 11.02
CA SER A 63 -4.80 -2.43 10.90
C SER A 63 -4.99 -1.30 9.89
N GLY A 64 -4.04 -0.36 9.82
CA GLY A 64 -4.07 0.71 8.83
C GLY A 64 -4.05 0.20 7.38
N LEU A 65 -3.27 -0.83 7.09
CA LEU A 65 -3.17 -1.42 5.75
C LEU A 65 -4.46 -2.12 5.34
N GLU A 66 -5.12 -2.81 6.27
CA GLU A 66 -6.38 -3.50 6.01
C GLU A 66 -7.54 -2.51 5.78
N ASN A 67 -7.56 -1.39 6.50
CA ASN A 67 -8.55 -0.34 6.29
C ASN A 67 -8.42 0.27 4.88
N LEU A 68 -7.19 0.55 4.44
CA LEU A 68 -6.93 1.05 3.08
C LEU A 68 -7.36 0.05 1.99
N ARG A 69 -7.18 -1.26 2.22
CA ARG A 69 -7.68 -2.28 1.29
C ARG A 69 -9.19 -2.27 1.18
N LYS A 70 -9.89 -2.20 2.31
CA LYS A 70 -11.36 -2.10 2.33
C LYS A 70 -11.86 -0.82 1.67
N GLU A 71 -11.15 0.29 1.87
CA GLU A 71 -11.47 1.55 1.20
C GLU A 71 -11.35 1.40 -0.32
N PHE A 72 -10.26 0.80 -0.80
CA PHE A 72 -10.10 0.48 -2.22
C PHE A 72 -11.23 -0.42 -2.75
N ASP A 73 -11.57 -1.49 -2.04
CA ASP A 73 -12.64 -2.41 -2.43
C ASP A 73 -14.01 -1.71 -2.51
N ASN A 74 -14.26 -0.77 -1.60
CA ASN A 74 -15.47 0.06 -1.65
C ASN A 74 -15.49 0.95 -2.90
N LYS A 75 -14.37 1.59 -3.26
CA LYS A 75 -14.27 2.43 -4.47
C LYS A 75 -14.40 1.62 -5.76
N VAL A 76 -13.87 0.41 -5.79
CA VAL A 76 -14.09 -0.58 -6.87
C VAL A 76 -15.58 -0.91 -6.98
N SER A 77 -16.23 -1.24 -5.87
CA SER A 77 -17.66 -1.53 -5.84
C SER A 77 -18.51 -0.35 -6.34
N ASP A 78 -18.16 0.87 -5.95
CA ASP A 78 -18.89 2.06 -6.37
C ASP A 78 -18.67 2.37 -7.86
N PHE A 79 -17.46 2.19 -8.39
CA PHE A 79 -17.20 2.25 -9.83
C PHE A 79 -18.12 1.31 -10.62
N ASP A 80 -18.22 0.05 -10.18
CA ASP A 80 -19.05 -0.96 -10.85
C ASP A 80 -20.54 -0.64 -10.77
N LYS A 81 -21.01 -0.15 -9.61
CA LYS A 81 -22.40 0.31 -9.43
C LYS A 81 -22.73 1.43 -10.39
N GLN A 82 -21.87 2.45 -10.53
CA GLN A 82 -22.16 3.57 -11.44
C GLN A 82 -22.16 3.12 -12.91
N GLY A 83 -21.20 2.28 -13.32
CA GLY A 83 -21.20 1.69 -14.66
C GLY A 83 -22.47 0.88 -14.95
N ASN A 84 -22.92 0.08 -13.98
CA ASN A 84 -24.15 -0.69 -14.09
C ASN A 84 -25.40 0.21 -14.21
N LYS A 85 -25.46 1.32 -13.45
CA LYS A 85 -26.55 2.30 -13.57
C LYS A 85 -26.60 2.96 -14.94
N ILE A 86 -25.46 3.25 -15.57
CA ILE A 86 -25.43 3.79 -16.94
C ILE A 86 -26.03 2.78 -17.94
N ILE A 87 -25.66 1.51 -17.80
CA ILE A 87 -26.03 0.43 -18.72
C ILE A 87 -27.50 0.01 -18.53
N ASN A 88 -27.94 -0.18 -17.28
CA ASN A 88 -29.21 -0.81 -16.95
C ASN A 88 -30.24 0.15 -16.33
N GLY A 89 -29.84 1.38 -16.01
CA GLY A 89 -30.66 2.30 -15.22
C GLY A 89 -30.63 1.94 -13.73
N GLY A 90 -31.43 2.66 -12.94
CA GLY A 90 -31.56 2.43 -11.51
C GLY A 90 -31.83 3.70 -10.73
N ASP A 91 -31.76 3.61 -9.41
CA ASP A 91 -31.93 4.77 -8.54
C ASP A 91 -30.68 5.67 -8.55
N TYR A 92 -30.90 6.96 -8.80
CA TYR A 92 -29.90 8.01 -8.76
C TYR A 92 -30.50 9.27 -8.11
N PHE A 93 -30.02 9.61 -6.91
CA PHE A 93 -30.54 10.72 -6.09
C PHE A 93 -32.06 10.70 -5.89
N GLY A 94 -32.64 9.52 -5.64
CA GLY A 94 -34.08 9.34 -5.41
C GLY A 94 -34.93 9.44 -6.68
N SER A 95 -34.31 9.57 -7.85
CA SER A 95 -34.97 9.48 -9.15
C SER A 95 -34.55 8.20 -9.86
N ASN A 96 -35.52 7.50 -10.45
CA ASN A 96 -35.22 6.32 -11.25
C ASN A 96 -34.83 6.74 -12.67
N ILE A 97 -33.56 6.51 -13.03
CA ILE A 97 -33.04 6.80 -14.36
C ILE A 97 -33.14 5.57 -15.26
N ALA A 98 -33.55 5.77 -16.51
CA ALA A 98 -33.53 4.71 -17.51
C ALA A 98 -32.10 4.43 -17.99
N GLY A 99 -31.74 3.18 -18.20
CA GLY A 99 -30.45 2.82 -18.81
C GLY A 99 -30.30 3.39 -20.22
N THR A 100 -29.06 3.58 -20.66
CA THR A 100 -28.78 4.18 -21.96
C THR A 100 -29.24 3.30 -23.13
N ASP A 101 -29.93 3.90 -24.10
CA ASP A 101 -30.27 3.28 -25.39
C ASP A 101 -29.17 3.47 -26.44
N ASN A 102 -28.15 4.29 -26.14
CA ASN A 102 -27.02 4.55 -27.02
C ASN A 102 -26.00 3.40 -26.97
N ALA A 103 -25.99 2.58 -28.03
CA ALA A 103 -25.07 1.45 -28.16
C ALA A 103 -23.59 1.86 -28.07
N ALA A 104 -23.21 3.03 -28.58
CA ALA A 104 -21.83 3.51 -28.51
C ALA A 104 -21.42 3.84 -27.06
N LEU A 105 -22.30 4.50 -26.29
CA LEU A 105 -22.04 4.79 -24.88
C LEU A 105 -21.95 3.48 -24.06
N ARG A 106 -22.91 2.57 -24.25
CA ARG A 106 -22.91 1.25 -23.61
C ARG A 106 -21.60 0.49 -23.85
N ASN A 107 -21.12 0.50 -25.09
CA ASN A 107 -19.85 -0.16 -25.44
C ASN A 107 -18.66 0.48 -24.72
N LYS A 108 -18.58 1.82 -24.66
CA LYS A 108 -17.51 2.52 -23.94
C LYS A 108 -17.48 2.22 -22.44
N VAL A 109 -18.66 2.21 -21.80
CA VAL A 109 -18.77 1.88 -20.36
C VAL A 109 -18.34 0.43 -20.11
N THR A 110 -18.78 -0.49 -20.96
CA THR A 110 -18.39 -1.91 -20.90
C THR A 110 -16.88 -2.08 -21.10
N GLU A 111 -16.27 -1.35 -22.03
CA GLU A 111 -14.82 -1.36 -22.24
C GLU A 111 -14.06 -0.80 -21.03
N ALA A 112 -14.55 0.28 -20.42
CA ALA A 112 -13.98 0.85 -19.22
C ALA A 112 -14.03 -0.14 -18.05
N GLN A 113 -15.17 -0.79 -17.81
CA GLN A 113 -15.31 -1.85 -16.81
C GLN A 113 -14.37 -3.01 -17.08
N LYS A 114 -14.32 -3.50 -18.32
CA LYS A 114 -13.37 -4.55 -18.70
C LYS A 114 -11.92 -4.16 -18.42
N SER A 115 -11.51 -2.93 -18.74
CA SER A 115 -10.15 -2.46 -18.46
C SER A 115 -9.89 -2.32 -16.97
N HIS A 116 -10.87 -1.86 -16.21
CA HIS A 116 -10.82 -1.78 -14.75
C HIS A 116 -10.61 -3.17 -14.14
N ASP A 117 -11.42 -4.15 -14.52
CA ASP A 117 -11.41 -5.49 -13.93
C ASP A 117 -10.20 -6.32 -14.36
N THR A 118 -9.81 -6.21 -15.63
CA THR A 118 -8.76 -7.08 -16.20
C THR A 118 -7.36 -6.50 -16.11
N LYS A 119 -7.21 -5.19 -15.89
CA LYS A 119 -5.89 -4.53 -15.83
C LYS A 119 -5.68 -3.78 -14.53
N PHE A 120 -6.62 -2.92 -14.14
CA PHE A 120 -6.42 -2.04 -12.98
C PHE A 120 -6.45 -2.84 -11.66
N GLN A 121 -7.51 -3.61 -11.40
CA GLN A 121 -7.61 -4.39 -10.16
C GLN A 121 -6.45 -5.39 -9.99
N PRO A 122 -6.03 -6.17 -11.02
CA PRO A 122 -4.88 -7.07 -10.88
C PRO A 122 -3.57 -6.33 -10.62
N ALA A 123 -3.36 -5.15 -11.21
CA ALA A 123 -2.19 -4.34 -10.93
C ALA A 123 -2.16 -3.87 -9.48
N VAL A 124 -3.30 -3.42 -8.94
CA VAL A 124 -3.43 -3.05 -7.52
C VAL A 124 -3.24 -4.25 -6.60
N ALA A 125 -3.81 -5.41 -6.94
CA ALA A 125 -3.60 -6.65 -6.19
C ALA A 125 -2.11 -7.03 -6.12
N ASN A 126 -1.36 -6.82 -7.22
CA ASN A 126 0.09 -7.02 -7.23
C ASN A 126 0.81 -6.02 -6.30
N VAL A 127 0.42 -4.74 -6.29
CA VAL A 127 0.95 -3.74 -5.35
C VAL A 127 0.68 -4.15 -3.90
N HIS A 128 -0.54 -4.59 -3.59
CA HIS A 128 -0.90 -5.09 -2.25
C HIS A 128 -0.06 -6.29 -1.84
N SER A 129 0.16 -7.24 -2.75
CA SER A 129 1.00 -8.43 -2.53
C SER A 129 2.46 -8.06 -2.26
N ILE A 130 3.04 -7.20 -3.09
CA ILE A 130 4.43 -6.72 -2.92
C ILE A 130 4.56 -5.97 -1.58
N GLY A 131 3.60 -5.09 -1.26
CA GLY A 131 3.60 -4.36 0.01
C GLY A 131 3.52 -5.28 1.23
N ALA A 132 2.72 -6.34 1.18
CA ALA A 132 2.64 -7.34 2.26
C ALA A 132 3.98 -8.07 2.45
N LYS A 133 4.61 -8.52 1.36
CA LYS A 133 5.95 -9.14 1.39
C LYS A 133 7.02 -8.19 1.93
N LEU A 134 6.94 -6.90 1.59
CA LEU A 134 7.85 -5.89 2.12
C LEU A 134 7.74 -5.76 3.64
N VAL A 135 6.53 -5.73 4.18
CA VAL A 135 6.28 -5.68 5.63
C VAL A 135 6.81 -6.95 6.30
N GLU A 136 6.52 -8.13 5.75
CA GLU A 136 7.02 -9.42 6.26
C GLU A 136 8.57 -9.45 6.31
N ASN A 137 9.23 -9.07 5.22
CA ASN A 137 10.69 -9.02 5.15
C ASN A 137 11.29 -8.04 6.17
N ARG A 138 10.62 -6.92 6.46
CA ARG A 138 11.07 -5.99 7.51
C ARG A 138 10.97 -6.59 8.89
N ILE A 139 9.89 -7.29 9.19
CA ILE A 139 9.73 -8.01 10.47
C ILE A 139 10.84 -9.04 10.66
N ILE A 140 11.15 -9.80 9.60
CA ILE A 140 12.24 -10.79 9.62
C ILE A 140 13.59 -10.09 9.84
N ARG A 141 13.88 -9.03 9.07
CA ARG A 141 15.11 -8.25 9.20
C ARG A 141 15.27 -7.71 10.62
N ASP A 142 14.24 -7.09 11.19
CA ASP A 142 14.30 -6.48 12.52
C ASP A 142 14.57 -7.55 13.59
N LYS A 143 13.98 -8.75 13.45
CA LYS A 143 14.30 -9.88 14.32
C LYS A 143 15.76 -10.31 14.18
N VAL A 144 16.25 -10.46 12.96
CA VAL A 144 17.65 -10.85 12.70
C VAL A 144 18.63 -9.80 13.24
N MET A 145 18.30 -8.51 13.16
CA MET A 145 19.10 -7.44 13.75
C MET A 145 19.18 -7.57 15.27
N VAL A 146 18.06 -7.82 15.95
CA VAL A 146 18.06 -8.07 17.40
C VAL A 146 18.86 -9.32 17.75
N ASP A 147 18.73 -10.40 16.98
CA ASP A 147 19.49 -11.63 17.19
C ASP A 147 21.00 -11.40 17.00
N MET A 148 21.38 -10.58 16.00
CA MET A 148 22.76 -10.17 15.75
C MET A 148 23.30 -9.31 16.90
N GLU A 149 22.56 -8.29 17.35
CA GLU A 149 22.92 -7.45 18.51
C GLU A 149 23.16 -8.30 19.77
N ASN A 150 22.29 -9.28 20.04
CA ASN A 150 22.46 -10.21 21.15
C ASN A 150 23.71 -11.10 21.00
N ALA A 151 24.00 -11.56 19.78
CA ALA A 151 25.21 -12.34 19.52
C ALA A 151 26.47 -11.49 19.71
N THR A 152 26.48 -10.26 19.21
CA THR A 152 27.55 -9.28 19.40
C THR A 152 27.78 -9.01 20.90
N GLN A 153 26.72 -8.77 21.66
CA GLN A 153 26.82 -8.58 23.11
C GLN A 153 27.43 -9.79 23.81
N LYS A 154 27.03 -11.02 23.43
CA LYS A 154 27.62 -12.24 24.00
C LYS A 154 29.11 -12.37 23.70
N VAL A 155 29.55 -12.05 22.48
CA VAL A 155 30.98 -12.07 22.14
C VAL A 155 31.74 -11.05 22.99
N PHE A 156 31.17 -9.85 23.17
CA PHE A 156 31.74 -8.83 24.03
C PHE A 156 31.86 -9.30 25.48
N ASP A 157 30.81 -9.92 26.03
CA ASP A 157 30.81 -10.45 27.40
C ASP A 157 31.84 -11.58 27.59
N ILE A 158 31.97 -12.47 26.62
CA ILE A 158 32.97 -13.56 26.64
C ILE A 158 34.38 -12.98 26.57
N ALA A 159 34.64 -11.99 25.72
CA ALA A 159 35.94 -11.34 25.64
C ALA A 159 36.32 -10.65 26.96
N MET A 160 35.35 -9.99 27.62
CA MET A 160 35.55 -9.41 28.96
C MET A 160 35.86 -10.49 30.00
N GLN A 161 35.16 -11.61 30.00
CA GLN A 161 35.45 -12.74 30.89
C GLN A 161 36.84 -13.34 30.63
N LEU A 162 37.25 -13.45 29.36
CA LEU A 162 38.58 -13.92 28.97
C LEU A 162 39.68 -12.98 29.47
N GLU A 163 39.49 -11.67 29.34
CA GLU A 163 40.41 -10.65 29.84
C GLU A 163 40.59 -10.74 31.36
N GLU A 164 39.49 -10.84 32.11
CA GLU A 164 39.53 -10.98 33.57
C GLU A 164 40.21 -12.29 34.00
N ALA A 165 39.92 -13.41 33.32
CA ALA A 165 40.59 -14.68 33.59
C ALA A 165 42.11 -14.59 33.31
N ALA A 166 42.52 -13.91 32.25
CA ALA A 166 43.93 -13.68 31.94
C ALA A 166 44.60 -12.84 33.04
N LYS A 167 43.98 -11.75 33.49
CA LYS A 167 44.47 -10.92 34.61
C LYS A 167 44.66 -11.75 35.89
N GLU A 168 43.70 -12.59 36.27
CA GLU A 168 43.82 -13.45 37.44
C GLU A 168 44.98 -14.45 37.35
N ILE A 169 45.26 -15.00 36.15
CA ILE A 169 46.41 -15.89 35.94
C ILE A 169 47.71 -15.11 36.06
N ILE A 170 47.79 -13.90 35.48
CA ILE A 170 48.96 -13.02 35.57
C ILE A 170 49.29 -12.74 37.04
N LEU A 171 48.31 -12.32 37.84
CA LEU A 171 48.50 -12.05 39.27
C LEU A 171 49.03 -13.29 40.00
N ARG A 172 48.44 -14.48 39.77
CA ARG A 172 48.90 -15.73 40.39
C ARG A 172 50.33 -16.14 39.98
N LYS A 173 50.72 -15.89 38.72
CA LYS A 173 52.09 -16.17 38.26
C LYS A 173 53.09 -15.14 38.78
N GLN A 174 52.66 -13.89 38.94
CA GLN A 174 53.47 -12.82 39.51
C GLN A 174 53.84 -13.13 40.97
N ASP A 175 52.89 -13.64 41.76
CA ASP A 175 53.15 -14.11 43.14
C ASP A 175 54.18 -15.25 43.21
N ARG A 176 54.32 -16.02 42.12
CA ARG A 176 55.30 -17.11 41.97
C ARG A 176 56.61 -16.67 41.28
N ASN A 177 56.73 -15.40 40.92
CA ASN A 177 57.85 -14.82 40.18
C ASN A 177 58.09 -15.45 38.78
N ASP A 178 57.05 -15.99 38.14
CA ASP A 178 57.12 -16.57 36.78
C ASP A 178 56.84 -15.50 35.70
N LEU A 179 57.78 -14.56 35.56
CA LEU A 179 57.65 -13.47 34.58
C LEU A 179 57.73 -13.95 33.13
N ALA A 180 58.53 -14.98 32.85
CA ALA A 180 58.69 -15.53 31.51
C ALA A 180 57.38 -16.17 31.00
N GLY A 181 56.65 -16.88 31.88
CA GLY A 181 55.32 -17.38 31.59
C GLY A 181 54.36 -16.25 31.21
N ILE A 182 54.28 -15.21 32.04
CA ILE A 182 53.37 -14.06 31.83
C ILE A 182 53.55 -13.40 30.46
N PHE A 183 54.80 -13.05 30.10
CA PHE A 183 55.06 -12.33 28.85
C PHE A 183 54.90 -13.19 27.60
N SER A 184 55.08 -14.51 27.71
CA SER A 184 55.00 -15.39 26.54
C SER A 184 53.58 -15.77 26.15
N ASN A 185 52.62 -15.79 27.09
CA ASN A 185 51.25 -16.25 26.81
C ASN A 185 50.16 -15.32 27.34
N GLU A 186 50.13 -15.03 28.64
CA GLU A 186 48.95 -14.41 29.25
C GLU A 186 48.73 -12.96 28.83
N VAL A 187 49.80 -12.20 28.57
CA VAL A 187 49.69 -10.84 28.01
C VAL A 187 49.04 -10.85 26.62
N GLN A 188 49.36 -11.85 25.78
CA GLN A 188 48.78 -11.96 24.43
C GLN A 188 47.27 -12.26 24.48
N TRP A 189 46.83 -13.08 25.43
CA TRP A 189 45.40 -13.36 25.60
C TRP A 189 44.61 -12.14 26.09
N ALA A 190 45.18 -11.37 27.01
CA ALA A 190 44.57 -10.12 27.46
C ALA A 190 44.51 -9.08 26.32
N ASP A 191 45.55 -8.98 25.51
CA ASP A 191 45.61 -8.09 24.34
C ASP A 191 44.58 -8.48 23.29
N LEU A 192 44.53 -9.77 22.91
CA LEU A 192 43.52 -10.30 21.97
C LEU A 192 42.09 -10.05 22.45
N ALA A 193 41.82 -10.23 23.75
CA ALA A 193 40.51 -9.96 24.32
C ALA A 193 40.14 -8.47 24.22
N MET A 194 41.08 -7.55 24.48
CA MET A 194 40.89 -6.12 24.27
C MET A 194 40.68 -5.78 22.79
N GLU A 195 41.46 -6.36 21.87
CA GLU A 195 41.32 -6.13 20.43
C GLU A 195 39.94 -6.57 19.93
N ILE A 196 39.45 -7.74 20.36
CA ILE A 196 38.09 -8.22 20.04
C ILE A 196 37.05 -7.22 20.53
N ARG A 197 37.17 -6.71 21.77
CA ARG A 197 36.24 -5.71 22.32
C ARG A 197 36.31 -4.39 21.55
N ALA A 198 37.50 -3.91 21.22
CA ALA A 198 37.71 -2.66 20.51
C ALA A 198 37.23 -2.71 19.05
N THR A 199 37.26 -3.88 18.42
CA THR A 199 36.77 -4.07 17.04
C THR A 199 35.25 -4.17 16.97
N ILE A 200 34.62 -4.65 18.04
CA ILE A 200 33.17 -4.86 18.12
C ILE A 200 32.42 -3.61 18.60
N ALA A 201 33.06 -2.78 19.43
CA ALA A 201 32.50 -1.53 19.97
C ALA A 201 32.45 -0.39 18.93
#